data_AF-A0A945GTJ8-F1
#
_entry.id   AF-A0A945GTJ8-F1
#
_cell.length_a   1.000
_cell.length_b   1.000
_cell.length_c   1.000
_cell.angle_alpha   90.00
_cell.angle_beta   90.00
_cell.angle_gamma   90.00
#
_symmetry.space_group_name_H-M   'P 1'
#
loop_
_entity.id
_entity.type
_entity.pdbx_description
1 polymer ?
#
loop_
_entity_poly.entity_id
_entity_poly.type
_entity_poly.pdbx_seq_one_letter_code
_entity_poly.pdbx_strand_id
1 'polypeptide(L)' 'MKEGRVAPTEVKSGKRREELPGMEAFDRAFGSQRKLLVGGQGIPVEEFLQAPAEHWIGK' A
#
# COMPACT_ATOMS: atom_id res chain seq x y z
N MET A 1 -18.58 -0.71 -17.05
CA MET A 1 -17.77 -0.09 -15.97
C MET A 1 -16.36 -0.64 -16.15
N LYS A 2 -15.30 0.19 -16.22
CA LYS A 2 -13.93 -0.36 -16.27
C LYS A 2 -13.60 -0.89 -14.88
N GLU A 3 -13.15 -2.14 -14.78
CA GLU A 3 -12.57 -2.69 -13.55
C GLU A 3 -11.28 -1.90 -13.25
N GLY A 4 -11.39 -0.98 -12.29
CA GLY A 4 -10.24 -0.26 -11.76
C GLY A 4 -9.49 -1.14 -10.77
N ARG A 5 -8.15 -1.08 -10.78
CA ARG A 5 -7.34 -1.74 -9.74
C ARG A 5 -7.23 -0.85 -8.53
N VAL A 6 -7.24 -1.48 -7.36
CA VAL A 6 -7.07 -0.81 -6.08
C VAL A 6 -5.86 -1.38 -5.36
N ALA A 7 -5.00 -0.48 -4.87
CA ALA A 7 -3.83 -0.82 -4.08
C ALA A 7 -3.94 -0.09 -2.73
N PRO A 8 -4.25 -0.81 -1.63
CA PRO A 8 -4.25 -0.20 -0.32
C PRO A 8 -2.84 0.24 0.09
N THR A 9 -2.76 1.48 0.57
CA THR A 9 -1.51 2.15 0.95
C THR A 9 -1.63 2.65 2.38
N GLU A 10 -0.73 2.19 3.25
CA GLU A 10 -0.65 2.64 4.64
C GLU A 10 0.68 3.37 4.86
N VAL A 11 0.63 4.63 5.29
CA VAL A 11 1.82 5.48 5.51
C VAL A 11 2.02 5.69 7.02
N LYS A 12 3.22 5.39 7.53
CA LYS A 12 3.54 5.46 8.97
C LYS A 12 4.91 6.09 9.23
N SER A 13 4.99 6.99 10.21
CA SER A 13 6.24 7.58 10.68
C SER A 13 6.90 6.82 11.84
N GLY A 14 6.18 5.89 12.49
CA GLY A 14 6.65 5.12 13.65
C GLY A 14 7.01 3.65 13.33
N LYS A 15 7.51 2.91 14.33
CA LYS A 15 7.78 1.47 14.20
C LYS A 15 6.50 0.68 13.85
N ARG A 16 6.66 -0.38 13.06
CA ARG A 16 5.62 -1.34 12.69
C ARG A 16 5.02 -1.95 13.97
N ARG A 17 3.70 -1.82 14.12
CA ARG A 17 2.94 -2.80 14.91
C ARG A 17 3.00 -4.12 14.13
N GLU A 18 3.28 -5.22 14.81
CA GLU A 18 3.41 -6.55 14.19
C GLU A 18 2.19 -6.89 13.31
N GLU A 19 1.03 -6.36 13.68
CA GLU A 19 -0.24 -6.46 12.96
C GLU A 19 -0.56 -5.17 12.16
N LEU A 20 -1.07 -5.34 10.93
CA LEU A 20 -1.58 -4.27 10.07
C LEU A 20 -3.10 -4.46 9.84
N PRO A 21 -3.94 -4.29 10.88
CA PRO A 21 -5.35 -4.67 10.83
C PRO A 21 -6.15 -3.87 9.79
N GLY A 22 -5.78 -2.61 9.54
CA GLY A 22 -6.41 -1.81 8.48
C GLY A 22 -6.13 -2.36 7.08
N MET A 23 -4.90 -2.82 6.83
CA MET A 23 -4.52 -3.44 5.57
C MET A 23 -5.20 -4.79 5.34
N GLU A 24 -5.29 -5.60 6.39
CA GLU A 24 -6.00 -6.88 6.32
C GLU A 24 -7.50 -6.69 6.11
N ALA A 25 -8.11 -5.73 6.79
CA ALA A 25 -9.52 -5.40 6.62
C ALA A 25 -9.82 -4.91 5.20
N PHE A 26 -8.97 -4.06 4.62
CA PHE A 26 -9.12 -3.61 3.24
C PHE A 26 -8.98 -4.77 2.26
N ASP A 27 -7.95 -5.60 2.42
CA ASP A 27 -7.71 -6.71 1.51
C ASP A 27 -8.87 -7.70 1.49
N ARG A 28 -9.45 -7.99 2.66
CA ARG A 28 -10.64 -8.84 2.78
C ARG A 28 -11.86 -8.23 2.07
N ALA A 29 -12.01 -6.91 2.08
CA ALA A 29 -13.16 -6.23 1.51
C ALA A 29 -13.06 -6.04 -0.02
N PHE A 30 -11.84 -5.89 -0.55
CA PHE A 30 -11.63 -5.46 -1.93
C PHE A 30 -10.75 -6.38 -2.78
N GLY A 31 -10.13 -7.41 -2.20
CA GLY A 31 -9.29 -8.38 -2.93
C GLY A 31 -8.09 -7.70 -3.60
N SER A 32 -7.21 -7.09 -2.80
CA SER A 32 -6.12 -6.29 -3.35
C SER A 32 -4.99 -7.15 -3.92
N GLN A 33 -4.51 -6.81 -5.12
CA GLN A 33 -3.41 -7.54 -5.75
C GLN A 33 -2.05 -7.18 -5.14
N ARG A 34 -1.95 -6.02 -4.50
CA ARG A 34 -0.70 -5.51 -3.91
C ARG A 34 -1.00 -4.54 -2.76
N LYS A 35 -0.24 -4.69 -1.67
CA LYS A 35 -0.34 -3.89 -0.45
C LYS A 35 0.93 -3.06 -0.30
N LEU A 36 0.79 -1.76 -0.05
CA LEU A 36 1.91 -0.83 0.05
C LEU A 36 2.02 -0.30 1.48
N LEU A 37 3.12 -0.61 2.16
CA LEU A 37 3.46 -0.01 3.44
C LEU A 37 4.56 1.01 3.20
N VAL A 38 4.34 2.27 3.54
CA VAL A 38 5.29 3.38 3.30
C VAL A 38 5.78 3.96 4.63
N GLY A 39 7.08 4.20 4.74
CA GLY A 39 7.75 4.73 5.93
C GLY A 39 8.70 3.74 6.58
N GLY A 40 9.00 3.92 7.87
CA GLY A 40 10.20 3.41 8.54
C GLY A 40 10.42 1.88 8.59
N GLN A 41 9.47 1.06 8.13
CA GLN A 41 9.60 -0.40 8.02
C GLN A 41 8.97 -0.96 6.72
N GLY A 42 8.80 -0.11 5.71
CA GLY A 42 8.28 -0.46 4.40
C GLY A 42 9.05 0.25 3.30
N ILE A 43 8.36 0.73 2.27
CA ILE A 43 8.93 1.55 1.20
C ILE A 43 9.33 2.91 1.81
N PRO A 44 10.58 3.37 1.68
CA PRO A 44 10.97 4.72 2.10
C PRO A 44 10.06 5.78 1.48
N VAL A 45 9.74 6.83 2.23
CA VAL A 45 8.82 7.88 1.74
C VAL A 45 9.38 8.54 0.49
N GLU A 46 10.68 8.81 0.47
CA GLU A 46 11.39 9.40 -0.65
C GLU A 46 11.28 8.50 -1.87
N GLU A 47 11.55 7.20 -1.73
CA GLU A 47 11.44 6.23 -2.82
C GLU A 47 10.01 6.15 -3.38
N PHE A 48 9.02 6.10 -2.48
CA PHE A 48 7.61 6.03 -2.87
C PHE A 48 7.19 7.21 -3.76
N LEU A 49 7.65 8.42 -3.41
CA LEU A 49 7.33 9.66 -4.11
C LEU A 49 8.10 9.86 -5.42
N GLN A 50 9.18 9.12 -5.67
CA GLN A 50 9.97 9.22 -6.91
C GLN A 50 9.38 8.45 -8.09
N ALA A 51 8.39 7.58 -7.85
CA ALA A 51 7.78 6.76 -8.88
C ALA A 51 6.29 7.11 -9.09
N PRO A 52 5.81 7.09 -10.35
CA PRO A 52 4.39 7.31 -10.64
C PRO A 52 3.53 6.15 -10.10
N ALA A 53 2.24 6.39 -9.90
CA ALA A 53 1.32 5.41 -9.30
C ALA A 53 1.27 4.06 -10.06
N GLU A 54 1.41 4.09 -11.38
CA GLU A 54 1.43 2.92 -12.25
C GLU A 54 2.58 1.95 -11.92
N HIS A 55 3.71 2.48 -11.44
CA HIS A 55 4.85 1.68 -10.99
C HIS A 55 4.45 0.78 -9.81
N TRP A 56 3.70 1.36 -8.87
CA TRP A 56 3.30 0.70 -7.64
C TRP A 56 2.10 -0.23 -7.82
N ILE A 57 1.11 0.16 -8.62
CA ILE A 57 -0.16 -0.56 -8.79
C ILE A 57 -0.03 -1.72 -9.79
N GLY A 58 0.97 -1.68 -10.68
CA GLY A 58 1.18 -2.69 -11.72
C GLY A 58 0.20 -2.56 -12.90
N LYS A 59 0.65 -2.96 -14.10
CA LYS A 59 -0.12 -2.90 -15.35
C LYS A 59 -1.26 -3.88 -15.43
#